data_AF-A0A1B6EZD7-F1
#
_entry.id   AF-A0A1B6EZD7-F1
#
_cell.length_a   1.000
_cell.length_b   1.000
_cell.length_c   1.000
_cell.angle_alpha   90.00
_cell.angle_beta   90.00
_cell.angle_gamma   90.00
#
_symmetry.space_group_name_H-M   'P 1'
#
loop_
_entity.id
_entity.type
_entity.pdbx_description
1 polymer ?
#
loop_
_entity_poly.entity_id
_entity_poly.type
_entity_poly.pdbx_seq_one_letter_code
_entity_poly.pdbx_strand_id
1 'polypeptide(L)'
;VRRRACSLFWCRILGRPRITMSQTDTPEYAPFFGSMGAASAIIFSALGAAYGTAKSGTGIAAMSVMRPENIMKSIIPVVMAGIIAIYGLVVAVLIAGQLTVGQYTIFKGLVHLGAGLAVGFSGLAAGFAIGIVGDSGVRGTAQQPRLFVGMILILIFAEVLGLYGLIVAIYLFTKSQS
;
A
#
# COMPACT_ATOMS: atom_id res chain seq x y z
N VAL A 1 0.02 -38.24 -19.72
CA VAL A 1 -1.11 -38.59 -18.82
C VAL A 1 -0.93 -38.14 -17.34
N ARG A 2 0.24 -37.68 -16.85
CA ARG A 2 0.40 -37.27 -15.43
C ARG A 2 0.44 -35.75 -15.09
N ARG A 3 0.40 -34.82 -16.06
CA ARG A 3 0.46 -33.37 -15.79
C ARG A 3 -0.89 -32.63 -15.64
N ARG A 4 -2.03 -33.29 -15.87
CA ARG A 4 -3.38 -32.66 -15.70
C ARG A 4 -4.07 -32.98 -14.36
N ALA A 5 -3.56 -33.93 -13.58
CA ALA A 5 -4.17 -34.30 -12.29
C ALA A 5 -3.86 -33.29 -11.17
N CYS A 6 -2.70 -32.61 -11.23
CA CYS A 6 -2.26 -31.69 -10.17
C CYS A 6 -3.02 -30.35 -10.18
N SER A 7 -3.48 -29.87 -11.36
CA SER A 7 -4.28 -28.64 -11.44
C SER A 7 -5.71 -28.81 -10.92
N LEU A 8 -6.28 -30.02 -10.96
CA LEU A 8 -7.62 -30.28 -10.43
C LEU A 8 -7.65 -30.42 -8.90
N PHE A 9 -6.61 -30.96 -8.27
CA PHE A 9 -6.58 -31.14 -6.82
C PHE A 9 -6.49 -29.79 -6.08
N TRP A 10 -5.70 -28.85 -6.61
CA TRP A 10 -5.61 -27.50 -6.06
C TRP A 10 -6.85 -26.65 -6.33
N CYS A 11 -7.57 -26.92 -7.43
CA CYS A 11 -8.86 -26.29 -7.73
C CYS A 11 -9.98 -26.74 -6.77
N ARG A 12 -9.80 -27.86 -6.05
CA ARG A 12 -10.79 -28.41 -5.10
C ARG A 12 -10.56 -27.98 -3.64
N ILE A 13 -9.34 -27.59 -3.27
CA ILE A 13 -8.99 -27.04 -1.94
C ILE A 13 -9.20 -25.52 -1.89
N LEU A 14 -9.02 -24.82 -3.02
CA LEU A 14 -9.55 -23.47 -3.19
C LEU A 14 -11.06 -23.58 -3.41
N GLY A 15 -11.80 -23.91 -2.36
CA GLY A 15 -13.24 -23.74 -2.33
C GLY A 15 -13.55 -22.32 -2.74
N ARG A 16 -13.95 -22.13 -4.01
CA ARG A 16 -14.52 -20.89 -4.49
C ARG A 16 -15.70 -20.62 -3.55
N PRO A 17 -15.68 -19.58 -2.70
CA PRO A 17 -16.95 -19.07 -2.23
C PRO A 17 -17.62 -18.53 -3.50
N ARG A 18 -18.59 -19.30 -4.01
CA ARG A 18 -19.56 -18.76 -4.95
C ARG A 18 -20.35 -17.76 -4.12
N ILE A 19 -19.88 -16.52 -4.07
CA ILE A 19 -20.64 -15.40 -3.53
C ILE A 19 -21.84 -15.26 -4.47
N THR A 20 -22.93 -15.95 -4.16
CA THR A 20 -24.24 -15.71 -4.77
C THR A 20 -24.77 -14.40 -4.20
N MET A 21 -24.36 -13.29 -4.80
CA MET A 21 -25.04 -12.00 -4.66
C MET A 21 -25.40 -11.52 -6.07
N SER A 22 -26.64 -11.03 -6.23
CA SER A 22 -27.36 -10.78 -7.48
C SER A 22 -26.51 -10.10 -8.56
N GLN A 23 -26.31 -10.79 -9.70
CA GLN A 23 -25.54 -10.29 -10.84
C GLN A 23 -26.31 -9.37 -11.79
N THR A 24 -27.51 -8.89 -11.43
CA THR A 24 -28.43 -8.28 -12.41
C THR A 24 -28.73 -6.80 -12.22
N ASP A 25 -28.02 -6.11 -11.32
CA ASP A 25 -28.16 -4.67 -11.18
C ASP A 25 -26.89 -3.99 -11.72
N THR A 26 -27.00 -3.38 -12.90
CA THR A 26 -26.06 -2.37 -13.41
C THR A 26 -26.68 -0.99 -13.19
N PRO A 27 -26.82 -0.52 -11.94
CA PRO A 27 -27.32 0.81 -11.69
C PRO A 27 -26.29 1.85 -12.12
N GLU A 28 -26.76 3.04 -12.47
CA GLU A 28 -25.92 4.17 -12.90
C GLU A 28 -24.89 4.59 -11.83
N TYR A 29 -25.10 4.24 -10.55
CA TYR A 29 -24.17 4.52 -9.46
C TYR A 29 -23.06 3.48 -9.27
N ALA A 30 -23.03 2.37 -10.03
CA ALA A 30 -21.97 1.38 -9.92
C ALA A 30 -20.52 1.92 -10.11
N PRO A 31 -20.21 2.80 -11.08
CA PRO A 31 -18.85 3.33 -11.26
C PRO A 31 -18.40 4.29 -10.15
N PHE A 32 -19.33 4.87 -9.37
CA PHE A 32 -19.00 5.74 -8.23
C PHE A 32 -18.15 5.02 -7.17
N PHE A 33 -18.46 3.75 -6.89
CA PHE A 33 -17.69 2.97 -5.93
C PHE A 33 -16.27 2.64 -6.45
N GLY A 34 -16.13 2.42 -7.76
CA GLY A 34 -14.83 2.20 -8.39
C GLY A 34 -13.94 3.46 -8.35
N SER A 35 -14.50 4.63 -8.69
CA SER A 35 -13.76 5.90 -8.65
C SER A 35 -13.41 6.33 -7.21
N MET A 36 -14.30 6.09 -6.25
CA MET A 36 -14.02 6.28 -4.82
C MET A 36 -12.91 5.34 -4.33
N GLY A 37 -12.86 4.09 -4.81
CA GLY A 37 -11.76 3.15 -4.57
C GLY A 37 -10.42 3.67 -5.07
N ALA A 38 -10.37 4.17 -6.31
CA ALA A 38 -9.15 4.75 -6.87
C ALA A 38 -8.70 6.02 -6.11
N ALA A 39 -9.64 6.89 -5.74
CA ALA A 39 -9.35 8.10 -4.97
C ALA A 39 -8.83 7.77 -3.56
N SER A 40 -9.49 6.86 -2.84
CA SER A 40 -9.08 6.47 -1.49
C SER A 40 -7.71 5.78 -1.46
N ALA A 41 -7.38 4.99 -2.48
CA ALA A 41 -6.06 4.36 -2.62
C ALA A 41 -4.93 5.39 -2.63
N ILE A 42 -5.04 6.44 -3.45
CA ILE A 42 -3.98 7.46 -3.56
C ILE A 42 -3.97 8.42 -2.37
N ILE A 43 -5.14 8.89 -1.91
CA ILE A 43 -5.23 9.91 -0.84
C ILE A 43 -4.61 9.40 0.45
N PHE A 44 -4.99 8.20 0.91
CA PHE A 44 -4.49 7.67 2.17
C PHE A 44 -3.01 7.26 2.10
N SER A 45 -2.58 6.70 0.97
CA SER A 45 -1.16 6.37 0.76
C SER A 45 -0.28 7.63 0.71
N ALA A 46 -0.75 8.69 0.05
CA ALA A 46 -0.06 9.97 -0.01
C ALA A 46 -0.01 10.67 1.35
N LEU A 47 -1.07 10.58 2.16
CA LEU A 47 -1.07 11.09 3.54
C LEU A 47 -0.05 10.35 4.42
N GLY A 48 0.04 9.02 4.30
CA GLY A 48 1.05 8.21 4.99
C GLY A 48 2.47 8.62 4.60
N ALA A 49 2.75 8.77 3.31
CA ALA A 49 4.03 9.22 2.79
C ALA A 49 4.38 10.66 3.21
N ALA A 50 3.40 11.56 3.18
CA ALA A 50 3.58 12.95 3.62
C ALA A 50 3.93 13.03 5.11
N TYR A 51 3.22 12.29 5.96
CA TYR A 51 3.52 12.23 7.39
C TYR A 51 4.89 11.62 7.68
N GLY A 52 5.23 10.51 7.01
CA GLY A 52 6.52 9.83 7.14
C GLY A 52 7.69 10.76 6.76
N THR A 53 7.53 11.50 5.67
CA THR A 53 8.48 12.52 5.19
C THR A 53 8.57 13.70 6.16
N ALA A 54 7.44 14.22 6.65
CA ALA A 54 7.42 15.37 7.54
C ALA A 54 8.14 15.07 8.86
N LYS A 55 7.83 13.94 9.53
CA LYS A 55 8.46 13.59 10.80
C LYS A 55 9.94 13.27 10.64
N SER A 56 10.30 12.41 9.68
CA SER A 56 11.70 12.06 9.41
C SER A 56 12.51 13.28 8.97
N GLY A 57 11.93 14.18 8.17
CA GLY A 57 12.56 15.42 7.71
C GLY A 57 12.94 16.36 8.85
N THR A 58 12.08 16.52 9.86
CA THR A 58 12.41 17.34 11.04
C THR A 58 13.58 16.76 11.85
N GLY A 59 13.66 15.44 11.96
CA GLY A 59 14.78 14.76 12.62
C GLY A 59 16.10 14.91 11.85
N ILE A 60 16.05 14.81 10.51
CA ILE A 60 17.22 15.02 9.64
C ILE A 60 17.69 16.47 9.75
N ALA A 61 16.79 17.44 9.69
CA ALA A 61 17.12 18.87 9.79
C ALA A 61 17.77 19.22 11.14
N ALA A 62 17.28 18.64 12.24
CA ALA A 62 17.88 18.83 13.56
C ALA A 62 19.29 18.21 13.65
N MET A 63 19.49 17.03 13.06
CA MET A 63 20.78 16.35 13.07
C MET A 63 21.80 17.01 12.14
N SER A 64 21.36 17.51 10.98
CA SER A 64 22.23 18.09 9.94
C SER A 64 22.98 19.33 10.39
N VAL A 65 22.47 20.06 11.39
CA VAL A 65 23.16 21.23 11.97
C VAL A 65 24.39 20.80 12.77
N MET A 66 24.33 19.66 13.46
CA MET A 66 25.41 19.20 14.33
C MET A 66 26.41 18.29 13.60
N ARG A 67 25.94 17.44 12.67
CA ARG A 67 26.78 16.47 11.94
C ARG A 67 26.37 16.35 10.45
N PRO A 68 26.81 17.30 9.60
CA PRO A 68 26.41 17.33 8.20
C PRO A 68 26.94 16.14 7.37
N GLU A 69 28.03 15.50 7.80
CA GLU A 69 28.60 14.33 7.13
C GLU A 69 27.63 13.13 7.09
N ASN A 70 26.66 13.06 8.01
CA ASN A 70 25.71 11.94 8.12
C ASN A 70 24.37 12.19 7.41
N ILE A 71 24.21 13.32 6.69
CA ILE A 71 22.97 13.66 5.97
C ILE A 71 22.63 12.59 4.94
N MET A 72 23.60 12.19 4.11
CA MET A 72 23.37 11.22 3.03
C MET A 72 22.88 9.86 3.54
N LYS A 73 23.33 9.44 4.73
CA LYS A 73 22.88 8.20 5.37
C LYS A 73 21.47 8.33 5.92
N SER A 74 21.09 9.52 6.38
CA SER A 74 19.83 9.76 7.08
C SER A 74 18.66 10.04 6.15
N ILE A 75 18.87 10.10 4.84
CA ILE A 75 17.80 10.28 3.82
C ILE A 75 17.00 8.98 3.59
N ILE A 76 17.53 7.81 3.96
CA ILE A 76 16.88 6.51 3.72
C ILE A 76 15.43 6.42 4.23
N PRO A 77 15.07 6.86 5.45
CA PRO A 77 13.69 6.80 5.93
C PRO A 77 12.73 7.66 5.10
N VAL A 78 13.20 8.78 4.54
CA VAL A 78 12.40 9.66 3.65
C VAL A 78 12.14 8.96 2.32
N VAL A 79 13.14 8.29 1.76
CA VAL A 79 12.98 7.52 0.52
C VAL A 79 12.00 6.37 0.73
N MET A 80 12.10 5.64 1.85
CA MET A 80 11.17 4.56 2.18
C MET A 80 9.73 5.06 2.33
N ALA A 81 9.51 6.19 3.02
CA ALA A 81 8.17 6.81 3.09
C ALA A 81 7.60 7.16 1.70
N GLY A 82 8.46 7.52 0.73
CA GLY A 82 8.05 7.81 -0.65
C GLY A 82 7.55 6.58 -1.42
N ILE A 83 8.07 5.38 -1.14
CA ILE A 83 7.69 4.15 -1.85
C ILE A 83 6.22 3.77 -1.55
N ILE A 84 5.73 4.07 -0.34
CA ILE A 84 4.32 3.85 0.05
C ILE A 84 3.34 4.57 -0.88
N ALA A 85 3.66 5.80 -1.31
CA ALA A 85 2.81 6.54 -2.25
C ALA A 85 2.73 5.86 -3.62
N ILE A 86 3.82 5.22 -4.05
CA ILE A 86 3.87 4.47 -5.32
C ILE A 86 2.95 3.25 -5.25
N TYR A 87 2.85 2.58 -4.09
CA TYR A 87 1.92 1.46 -3.92
C TYR A 87 0.46 1.88 -4.15
N GLY A 88 0.05 3.01 -3.57
CA GLY A 88 -1.28 3.59 -3.79
C GLY A 88 -1.51 4.02 -5.24
N LEU A 89 -0.50 4.62 -5.88
CA LEU A 89 -0.55 5.04 -7.29
C LEU A 89 -0.76 3.85 -8.23
N VAL A 90 -0.02 2.76 -8.04
CA VAL A 90 -0.14 1.56 -8.88
C VAL A 90 -1.57 1.00 -8.82
N VAL A 91 -2.15 0.87 -7.63
CA VAL A 91 -3.53 0.37 -7.46
C VAL A 91 -4.55 1.33 -8.08
N ALA A 92 -4.38 2.64 -7.89
CA ALA A 92 -5.28 3.65 -8.48
C ALA A 92 -5.29 3.58 -10.02
N VAL A 93 -4.12 3.44 -10.65
CA VAL A 93 -4.00 3.30 -12.11
C VAL A 93 -4.62 1.98 -12.60
N LEU A 94 -4.44 0.87 -11.87
CA LEU A 94 -5.06 -0.41 -12.22
C LEU A 94 -6.59 -0.34 -12.18
N ILE A 95 -7.17 0.31 -11.16
CA ILE A 95 -8.62 0.51 -11.04
C ILE A 95 -9.11 1.44 -12.17
N ALA A 96 -8.42 2.55 -12.41
CA ALA A 96 -8.75 3.51 -13.47
C ALA A 96 -8.80 2.86 -14.87
N GLY A 97 -7.88 1.93 -15.15
CA GLY A 97 -7.83 1.21 -16.43
C GLY A 97 -8.99 0.24 -16.68
N GLN A 98 -9.82 -0.08 -15.68
CA GLN A 98 -10.96 -1.00 -15.79
C GLN A 98 -12.33 -0.31 -15.65
N LEU A 99 -12.35 1.01 -15.45
CA LEU A 99 -13.58 1.80 -15.38
C LEU A 99 -14.18 1.96 -16.79
N THR A 100 -15.03 1.03 -17.20
CA THR A 100 -15.80 1.11 -18.44
C THR A 100 -17.25 1.49 -18.17
N VAL A 101 -17.74 2.49 -18.91
CA VAL A 101 -19.12 2.98 -18.81
C VAL A 101 -20.03 2.00 -19.55
N GLY A 102 -20.93 1.31 -18.82
CA GLY A 102 -21.97 0.46 -19.41
C GLY A 102 -21.91 -1.05 -19.12
N GLN A 103 -20.84 -1.58 -18.51
CA GLN A 103 -20.72 -3.01 -18.14
C GLN A 103 -20.19 -3.21 -16.71
N TYR A 104 -20.42 -2.23 -15.85
CA TYR A 104 -19.87 -2.20 -14.50
C TYR A 104 -20.91 -2.66 -13.48
N THR A 105 -20.69 -3.82 -12.87
CA THR A 105 -21.59 -4.39 -11.85
C THR A 105 -21.25 -3.81 -10.47
N ILE A 106 -22.25 -3.72 -9.58
CA ILE A 106 -22.07 -3.25 -8.20
C ILE A 106 -20.98 -4.06 -7.47
N PHE A 107 -20.96 -5.38 -7.69
CA PHE A 107 -19.96 -6.27 -7.10
C PHE A 107 -18.53 -5.85 -7.46
N LYS A 108 -18.26 -5.53 -8.75
CA LYS A 108 -16.95 -5.03 -9.17
C LYS A 108 -16.60 -3.70 -8.50
N GLY A 109 -17.58 -2.80 -8.38
CA GLY A 109 -17.43 -1.52 -7.68
C GLY A 109 -17.04 -1.65 -6.22
N LEU A 110 -17.74 -2.51 -5.47
CA LEU A 110 -17.43 -2.77 -4.06
C LEU A 110 -16.07 -3.46 -3.89
N VAL A 111 -15.70 -4.36 -4.79
CA VAL A 111 -14.37 -5.00 -4.76
C VAL A 111 -13.25 -3.98 -5.05
N HIS A 112 -13.43 -3.06 -6.01
CA HIS A 112 -12.45 -1.99 -6.26
C HIS A 112 -12.37 -0.99 -5.11
N LEU A 113 -13.51 -0.66 -4.47
CA LEU A 113 -13.52 0.15 -3.25
C LEU A 113 -12.74 -0.55 -2.12
N GLY A 114 -13.01 -1.83 -1.88
CA GLY A 114 -12.30 -2.62 -0.87
C GLY A 114 -10.81 -2.74 -1.15
N ALA A 115 -10.42 -2.94 -2.41
CA ALA A 115 -9.02 -2.98 -2.82
C ALA A 115 -8.30 -1.64 -2.57
N GLY A 116 -8.94 -0.51 -2.90
CA GLY A 116 -8.39 0.82 -2.69
C GLY A 116 -8.25 1.18 -1.21
N LEU A 117 -9.26 0.87 -0.39
CA LEU A 117 -9.21 1.12 1.06
C LEU A 117 -8.18 0.22 1.76
N ALA A 118 -8.03 -1.03 1.35
CA ALA A 118 -7.05 -1.95 1.93
C ALA A 118 -5.62 -1.42 1.77
N VAL A 119 -5.21 -1.01 0.56
CA VAL A 119 -3.87 -0.44 0.32
C VAL A 119 -3.70 0.94 0.96
N GLY A 120 -4.75 1.76 0.92
CA GLY A 120 -4.71 3.12 1.47
C GLY A 120 -4.49 3.14 2.97
N PHE A 121 -5.29 2.39 3.74
CA PHE A 121 -5.14 2.35 5.21
C PHE A 121 -3.88 1.63 5.67
N SER A 122 -3.45 0.56 4.99
CA SER A 122 -2.18 -0.10 5.31
C SER A 122 -0.99 0.82 5.03
N GLY A 123 -1.03 1.55 3.92
CA GLY A 123 0.01 2.53 3.55
C GLY A 123 0.06 3.70 4.53
N LEU A 124 -1.10 4.20 4.95
CA LEU A 124 -1.19 5.21 6.00
C LEU A 124 -0.52 4.73 7.30
N ALA A 125 -0.88 3.54 7.79
CA ALA A 125 -0.32 2.97 9.00
C ALA A 125 1.20 2.73 8.91
N ALA A 126 1.68 2.21 7.77
CA ALA A 126 3.10 2.02 7.51
C ALA A 126 3.86 3.37 7.52
N GLY A 127 3.32 4.40 6.86
CA GLY A 127 3.92 5.74 6.82
C GLY A 127 3.99 6.40 8.20
N PHE A 128 2.98 6.19 9.05
CA PHE A 128 3.00 6.63 10.45
C PHE A 128 4.13 5.96 11.24
N ALA A 129 4.28 4.64 11.12
CA ALA A 129 5.34 3.90 11.80
C ALA A 129 6.73 4.35 11.33
N ILE A 130 6.94 4.47 10.02
CA ILE A 130 8.20 4.92 9.42
C ILE A 130 8.56 6.33 9.88
N GLY A 131 7.60 7.25 9.94
CA GLY A 131 7.86 8.63 10.37
C GLY A 131 8.36 8.74 11.81
N ILE A 132 7.76 7.99 12.73
CA ILE A 132 8.12 8.02 14.16
C ILE A 132 9.47 7.33 14.40
N VAL A 133 9.67 6.16 13.78
CA VAL A 133 10.94 5.43 13.85
C VAL A 133 12.06 6.23 13.17
N GLY A 134 11.75 6.90 12.05
CA GLY A 134 12.66 7.76 11.32
C GLY A 134 13.16 8.93 12.16
N ASP A 135 12.27 9.74 12.73
CA ASP A 135 12.65 10.90 13.57
C ASP A 135 13.48 10.47 14.80
N SER A 136 13.08 9.41 15.49
CA SER A 136 13.81 8.91 16.67
C SER A 136 15.15 8.27 16.28
N GLY A 137 15.18 7.52 15.18
CA GLY A 137 16.33 6.79 14.68
C GLY A 137 17.43 7.71 14.15
N VAL A 138 17.09 8.76 13.41
CA VAL A 138 18.08 9.73 12.91
C VAL A 138 18.72 10.53 14.05
N ARG A 139 17.94 10.87 15.09
CA ARG A 139 18.46 11.54 16.31
C ARG A 139 19.36 10.61 17.12
N GLY A 140 19.00 9.33 17.27
CA GLY A 140 19.83 8.34 17.94
C GLY A 140 21.14 8.06 17.19
N THR A 141 21.08 7.98 15.87
CA THR A 141 22.27 7.79 15.00
C THR A 141 23.23 8.98 15.08
N ALA A 142 22.72 10.19 15.35
CA ALA A 142 23.55 11.36 15.60
C ALA A 142 24.47 11.18 16.82
N GLN A 143 24.01 10.47 17.86
CA GLN A 143 24.79 10.20 19.07
C GLN A 143 25.73 9.00 18.89
N GLN A 144 25.23 7.90 18.32
CA GLN A 144 26.02 6.70 18.05
C GLN A 144 25.78 6.18 16.63
N PRO A 145 26.78 6.25 15.73
CA PRO A 145 26.62 5.82 14.34
C PRO A 145 26.41 4.31 14.18
N ARG A 146 26.74 3.51 15.21
CA ARG A 146 26.49 2.05 15.21
C ARG A 146 25.00 1.69 15.23
N LEU A 147 24.13 2.60 15.67
CA LEU A 147 22.67 2.40 15.69
C LEU A 147 22.03 2.47 14.30
N PHE A 148 22.77 2.93 13.28
CA PHE A 148 22.27 3.10 11.92
C PHE A 148 21.70 1.81 11.31
N VAL A 149 22.39 0.69 11.50
CA VAL A 149 21.94 -0.62 10.97
C VAL A 149 20.66 -1.07 11.67
N GLY A 150 20.55 -0.84 12.98
CA GLY A 150 19.35 -1.16 13.76
C GLY A 150 18.13 -0.35 13.30
N MET A 151 18.31 0.95 13.02
CA MET A 151 17.25 1.80 12.46
C MET A 151 16.73 1.25 11.13
N ILE A 152 17.62 0.89 10.20
CA ILE A 152 17.22 0.34 8.89
C ILE A 152 16.42 -0.95 9.06
N LEU A 153 16.84 -1.85 9.95
CA LEU A 153 16.14 -3.11 10.17
C LEU A 153 14.69 -2.88 10.63
N ILE A 154 14.47 -1.94 11.55
CA ILE A 154 13.12 -1.59 12.03
C ILE A 154 12.29 -0.97 10.89
N LEU A 155 12.88 -0.10 10.07
CA LEU A 155 12.21 0.53 8.94
C LEU A 155 11.77 -0.49 7.88
N ILE A 156 12.57 -1.52 7.61
CA ILE A 156 12.20 -2.60 6.69
C ILE A 156 10.97 -3.36 7.21
N PHE A 157 10.91 -3.69 8.50
CA PHE A 157 9.73 -4.34 9.07
C PHE A 157 8.48 -3.47 9.01
N ALA A 158 8.63 -2.15 9.15
CA ALA A 158 7.52 -1.22 9.00
C ALA A 158 7.01 -1.13 7.55
N GLU A 159 7.93 -1.12 6.57
CA GLU A 159 7.59 -1.05 5.13
C GLU A 159 6.80 -2.27 4.65
N VAL A 160 7.12 -3.45 5.18
CA VAL A 160 6.45 -4.70 4.83
C VAL A 160 4.94 -4.66 5.12
N LEU A 161 4.49 -3.84 6.09
CA LEU A 161 3.07 -3.62 6.36
C LEU A 161 2.34 -3.00 5.16
N GLY A 162 2.98 -2.07 4.45
CA GLY A 162 2.45 -1.47 3.22
C GLY A 162 2.41 -2.45 2.06
N LEU A 163 3.46 -3.28 1.93
CA LEU A 163 3.52 -4.34 0.92
C LEU A 163 2.40 -5.38 1.07
N TYR A 164 2.04 -5.74 2.30
CA TYR A 164 0.93 -6.66 2.53
C TYR A 164 -0.40 -6.12 1.99
N GLY A 165 -0.69 -4.83 2.20
CA GLY A 165 -1.90 -4.21 1.67
C GLY A 165 -1.95 -4.16 0.15
N LEU A 166 -0.80 -3.90 -0.49
CA LEU A 166 -0.67 -3.93 -1.96
C LEU A 166 -1.00 -5.32 -2.53
N ILE A 167 -0.44 -6.39 -1.94
CA ILE A 167 -0.68 -7.76 -2.40
C ILE A 167 -2.16 -8.12 -2.29
N VAL A 168 -2.81 -7.76 -1.19
CA VAL A 168 -4.25 -7.99 -0.98
C VAL A 168 -5.09 -7.22 -2.02
N ALA A 169 -4.75 -5.95 -2.27
CA ALA A 169 -5.45 -5.14 -3.27
C ALA A 169 -5.38 -5.75 -4.69
N ILE A 170 -4.19 -6.21 -5.10
CA ILE A 170 -3.99 -6.85 -6.41
C ILE A 170 -4.73 -8.20 -6.50
N TYR A 171 -4.75 -8.97 -5.41
CA TYR A 171 -5.50 -10.22 -5.36
C TYR A 171 -7.01 -9.99 -5.53
N LEU A 172 -7.57 -9.00 -4.81
CA LEU A 172 -8.98 -8.60 -4.94
C LEU A 172 -9.31 -8.11 -6.35
N PHE A 173 -8.42 -7.30 -6.94
CA PHE A 173 -8.57 -6.82 -8.30
C PHE A 173 -8.63 -7.97 -9.32
N THR A 174 -7.78 -8.99 -9.17
CA THR A 174 -7.75 -10.16 -10.06
C THR A 174 -9.04 -10.98 -9.96
N LYS A 175 -9.60 -11.11 -8.75
CA LYS A 175 -10.90 -11.77 -8.52
C LYS A 175 -12.08 -11.01 -9.10
N SER A 176 -12.00 -9.68 -9.17
CA SER A 176 -13.04 -8.85 -9.77
C SER A 176 -13.21 -9.06 -11.28
N GLN A 177 -12.17 -9.55 -11.97
CA GLN A 177 -12.21 -9.84 -13.41
C GLN A 177 -12.73 -11.24 -13.73
N SER A 178 -12.76 -12.15 -12.75
CA SER A 178 -13.17 -13.55 -12.88
C SER A 178 -14.68 -13.73 -12.76
#